data_AF-A0A1J3H6V0-F1
#
_entry.id   AF-A0A1J3H6V0-F1
#
_cell.length_a   1.000
_cell.length_b   1.000
_cell.length_c   1.000
_cell.angle_alpha   90.00
_cell.angle_beta   90.00
_cell.angle_gamma   90.00
#
_symmetry.space_group_name_H-M   'P 1'
#
loop_
_entity.id
_entity.type
_entity.pdbx_description
1 polymer ?
#
loop_
_entity_poly.entity_id
_entity_poly.type
_entity_poly.pdbx_seq_one_letter_code
_entity_poly.pdbx_strand_id
1 'polypeptide(L)'
;NCRENMIVLRKGLEETERFNIVSKDEGVPLVAFSLKDNSSHTEFEISDMLRRYGWIVPAYTMPPDAQHITVLRVVIREDFSRTLAERLVVDIEKVMLELDELPSRMIHKITLGEKKSEANGDNLVVTVKKSDMEKQKEIISGWKKFVSDRKKTGGIC
;
A
#
# COMPACT_ATOMS: atom_id res chain seq x y z
N ASN A 1 22.51 -12.06 -16.04
CA ASN A 1 22.47 -11.21 -14.83
C ASN A 1 21.05 -10.97 -14.32
N CYS A 2 20.25 -10.07 -14.92
CA CYS A 2 19.00 -9.60 -14.31
C CYS A 2 17.96 -10.69 -14.03
N ARG A 3 17.81 -11.70 -14.92
CA ARG A 3 16.88 -12.83 -14.70
C ARG A 3 17.33 -13.73 -13.53
N GLU A 4 18.64 -13.96 -13.34
CA GLU A 4 19.11 -14.76 -12.21
C GLU A 4 18.91 -14.01 -10.89
N ASN A 5 19.17 -12.70 -10.84
CA ASN A 5 18.96 -11.90 -9.63
C ASN A 5 17.46 -11.77 -9.28
N MET A 6 16.58 -11.78 -10.28
CA MET A 6 15.12 -11.92 -10.11
C MET A 6 14.74 -13.28 -9.49
N ILE A 7 15.34 -14.38 -9.98
CA ILE A 7 15.10 -15.74 -9.45
C ILE A 7 15.61 -15.88 -8.01
N VAL A 8 16.78 -15.29 -7.69
CA VAL A 8 17.32 -15.27 -6.31
C VAL A 8 16.37 -14.52 -5.36
N LEU A 9 15.90 -13.32 -5.75
CA LEU A 9 14.94 -12.56 -4.94
C LEU A 9 13.60 -13.30 -4.79
N ARG A 10 13.06 -13.87 -5.88
CA ARG A 10 11.85 -14.69 -5.86
C ARG A 10 11.99 -15.83 -4.85
N LYS A 11 13.05 -16.63 -4.97
CA LYS A 11 13.25 -17.83 -4.16
C LYS A 11 13.36 -17.48 -2.67
N GLY A 12 14.08 -16.42 -2.32
CA GLY A 12 14.15 -15.96 -0.93
C GLY A 12 12.78 -15.50 -0.39
N LEU A 13 11.97 -14.79 -1.18
CA LEU A 13 10.61 -14.41 -0.78
C LEU A 13 9.67 -15.62 -0.63
N GLU A 14 9.81 -16.63 -1.50
CA GLU A 14 9.08 -17.90 -1.41
C GLU A 14 9.51 -18.70 -0.16
N GLU A 15 10.79 -18.69 0.20
CA GLU A 15 11.34 -19.33 1.41
C GLU A 15 10.88 -18.69 2.74
N THR A 16 10.45 -17.42 2.75
CA THR A 16 9.81 -16.82 3.94
C THR A 16 8.41 -17.37 4.23
N GLU A 17 7.80 -18.06 3.26
CA GLU A 17 6.39 -18.49 3.20
C GLU A 17 5.32 -17.41 3.46
N ARG A 18 5.65 -16.14 3.73
CA ARG A 18 4.68 -15.08 4.08
C ARG A 18 4.04 -14.36 2.90
N PHE A 19 4.64 -14.47 1.71
CA PHE A 19 4.21 -13.72 0.52
C PHE A 19 3.62 -14.63 -0.56
N ASN A 20 2.70 -14.09 -1.35
CA ASN A 20 2.22 -14.67 -2.60
C ASN A 20 2.90 -13.95 -3.77
N ILE A 21 3.61 -14.67 -4.64
CA ILE A 21 4.24 -14.06 -5.82
C ILE A 21 3.21 -13.96 -6.95
N VAL A 22 2.98 -12.74 -7.44
CA VAL A 22 2.00 -12.37 -8.48
C VAL A 22 2.68 -12.23 -9.86
N SER A 23 3.99 -12.00 -9.90
CA SER A 23 4.78 -11.93 -11.14
C SER A 23 5.05 -13.31 -11.77
N LYS A 24 5.09 -13.35 -13.10
CA LYS A 24 5.52 -14.52 -13.91
C LYS A 24 7.05 -14.61 -14.00
N ASP A 25 7.57 -15.76 -14.41
CA ASP A 25 9.02 -16.04 -14.58
C ASP A 25 9.63 -15.60 -15.91
N GLU A 26 8.77 -15.13 -16.82
CA GLU A 26 9.13 -14.74 -18.18
C GLU A 26 8.54 -13.35 -18.49
N GLY A 27 9.33 -12.53 -19.21
CA GLY A 27 9.00 -11.14 -19.52
C GLY A 27 9.98 -10.16 -18.89
N VAL A 28 9.47 -9.04 -18.37
CA VAL A 28 10.27 -7.98 -17.74
C VAL A 28 10.85 -8.51 -16.41
N PRO A 29 12.16 -8.32 -16.12
CA PRO A 29 12.78 -8.80 -14.89
C PRO A 29 12.30 -7.97 -13.69
N LEU A 30 11.26 -8.45 -13.01
CA LEU A 30 10.67 -7.86 -11.81
C LEU A 30 10.06 -8.94 -10.93
N VAL A 31 9.97 -8.68 -9.64
CA VAL A 31 9.19 -9.50 -8.69
C VAL A 31 8.06 -8.63 -8.14
N ALA A 32 6.83 -9.10 -8.27
CA ALA A 32 5.64 -8.47 -7.71
C ALA A 32 4.96 -9.47 -6.76
N PHE A 33 4.65 -9.04 -5.54
CA PHE A 33 4.19 -9.93 -4.47
C PHE A 33 3.22 -9.22 -3.51
N SER A 34 2.27 -9.97 -2.95
CA SER A 34 1.38 -9.53 -1.86
C SER A 34 1.71 -10.29 -0.58
N LEU A 35 1.21 -9.81 0.56
CA LEU A 35 1.19 -10.57 1.80
C LEU A 35 0.13 -11.70 1.71
N LYS A 36 0.31 -12.81 2.45
CA LYS A 36 -0.70 -13.89 2.54
C LYS A 36 -1.83 -13.58 3.52
N ASP A 37 -1.51 -12.91 4.62
CA ASP A 37 -2.46 -12.46 5.64
C ASP A 37 -2.27 -10.95 5.85
N ASN A 38 -3.30 -10.17 5.55
CA ASN A 38 -3.31 -8.71 5.70
C ASN A 38 -4.20 -8.24 6.87
N SER A 39 -4.43 -9.11 7.87
CA SER A 39 -5.23 -8.80 9.05
C SER A 39 -4.54 -7.87 10.05
N SER A 40 -3.22 -8.02 10.22
CA SER A 40 -2.39 -7.23 11.16
C SER A 40 -1.71 -6.03 10.50
N HIS A 41 -1.13 -6.23 9.31
CA HIS A 41 -0.32 -5.25 8.58
C HIS A 41 -0.69 -5.20 7.10
N THR A 42 -0.25 -4.13 6.41
CA THR A 42 -0.45 -3.98 4.96
C THR A 42 0.86 -3.72 4.24
N GLU A 43 0.89 -4.01 2.94
CA GLU A 43 2.03 -3.79 2.04
C GLU A 43 2.56 -2.34 2.08
N PHE A 44 1.70 -1.37 2.39
CA PHE A 44 2.11 0.03 2.59
C PHE A 44 3.00 0.22 3.83
N GLU A 45 2.69 -0.45 4.95
CA GLU A 45 3.54 -0.42 6.15
C GLU A 45 4.90 -1.07 5.86
N ILE A 46 4.91 -2.19 5.14
CA ILE A 46 6.15 -2.88 4.71
C ILE A 46 7.00 -1.95 3.81
N SER A 47 6.37 -1.31 2.82
CA SER A 47 6.99 -0.30 1.96
C SER A 47 7.66 0.81 2.77
N ASP A 48 6.99 1.35 3.79
CA ASP A 48 7.50 2.47 4.58
C ASP A 48 8.54 2.06 5.63
N MET A 49 8.46 0.85 6.17
CA MET A 49 9.50 0.25 7.02
C MET A 49 10.79 0.00 6.24
N LEU A 50 10.69 -0.52 5.01
CA LEU A 50 11.84 -0.76 4.13
C LEU A 50 12.64 0.52 3.79
N ARG A 51 12.01 1.70 3.83
CA ARG A 51 12.71 2.99 3.66
C ARG A 51 13.77 3.23 4.73
N ARG A 52 13.60 2.70 5.95
CA ARG A 52 14.60 2.79 7.05
C ARG A 52 15.92 2.11 6.67
N TYR A 53 15.83 1.03 5.90
CA TYR A 53 16.95 0.26 5.37
C TYR A 53 17.52 0.85 4.06
N GLY A 54 16.96 1.98 3.57
CA GLY A 54 17.34 2.64 2.33
C GLY A 54 16.62 2.11 1.07
N TRP A 55 15.73 1.13 1.22
CA TRP A 55 15.01 0.52 0.10
C TRP A 55 13.76 1.33 -0.29
N ILE A 56 13.52 1.50 -1.59
CA ILE A 56 12.32 2.15 -2.13
C ILE A 56 11.53 1.12 -2.94
N VAL A 57 10.71 0.32 -2.24
CA VAL A 57 9.84 -0.69 -2.86
C VAL A 57 8.40 -0.16 -2.90
N PRO A 58 7.86 0.22 -4.06
CA PRO A 58 6.50 0.75 -4.15
C PRO A 58 5.44 -0.32 -3.87
N ALA A 59 4.52 -0.02 -2.97
CA ALA A 59 3.25 -0.70 -2.80
C ALA A 59 2.13 0.01 -3.58
N TYR A 60 1.21 -0.73 -4.19
CA TYR A 60 0.00 -0.20 -4.84
C TYR A 60 -1.16 -1.21 -4.85
N THR A 61 -2.40 -0.72 -4.87
CA THR A 61 -3.60 -1.54 -5.11
C THR A 61 -3.77 -1.86 -6.59
N MET A 62 -4.33 -3.03 -6.88
CA MET A 62 -4.60 -3.49 -8.23
C MET A 62 -5.79 -2.74 -8.91
N PRO A 63 -5.98 -2.86 -10.24
CA PRO A 63 -7.04 -2.18 -11.00
C PRO A 63 -8.48 -2.55 -10.54
N PRO A 64 -9.55 -1.89 -11.07
CA PRO A 64 -10.85 -1.84 -10.39
C PRO A 64 -11.52 -3.19 -10.06
N ASP A 65 -11.25 -4.26 -10.82
CA ASP A 65 -11.80 -5.60 -10.55
C ASP A 65 -11.03 -6.39 -9.47
N ALA A 66 -9.91 -5.86 -8.97
CA ALA A 66 -8.99 -6.52 -8.04
C ALA A 66 -8.48 -5.62 -6.89
N GLN A 67 -9.13 -4.48 -6.61
CA GLN A 67 -8.66 -3.46 -5.65
C GLN A 67 -8.33 -3.97 -4.23
N HIS A 68 -8.91 -5.10 -3.83
CA HIS A 68 -8.65 -5.77 -2.55
C HIS A 68 -7.25 -6.41 -2.46
N ILE A 69 -6.52 -6.49 -3.59
CA ILE A 69 -5.14 -6.95 -3.66
C ILE A 69 -4.21 -5.74 -3.72
N THR A 70 -3.42 -5.53 -2.66
CA THR A 70 -2.20 -4.73 -2.70
C THR A 70 -1.02 -5.58 -3.19
N VAL A 71 -0.07 -4.97 -3.89
CA VAL A 71 1.20 -5.61 -4.24
C VAL A 71 2.39 -4.67 -4.01
N LEU A 72 3.50 -5.22 -3.52
CA LEU A 72 4.84 -4.66 -3.60
C LEU A 72 5.46 -5.03 -4.95
N ARG A 73 6.25 -4.13 -5.55
CA ARG A 73 6.95 -4.41 -6.83
C ARG A 73 8.41 -3.97 -6.83
N VAL A 74 9.32 -4.94 -6.89
CA VAL A 74 10.75 -4.74 -7.10
C VAL A 74 11.08 -4.94 -8.58
N VAL A 75 11.72 -3.96 -9.22
CA VAL A 75 12.15 -4.06 -10.62
C VAL A 75 13.67 -4.27 -10.68
N ILE A 76 14.10 -5.34 -11.33
CA ILE A 76 15.49 -5.78 -11.35
C ILE A 76 16.20 -5.15 -12.54
N ARG A 77 17.13 -4.24 -12.25
CA ARG A 77 17.94 -3.51 -13.23
C ARG A 77 19.33 -4.14 -13.37
N GLU A 78 20.13 -3.65 -14.31
CA GLU A 78 21.49 -4.13 -14.56
C GLU A 78 22.46 -3.87 -13.39
N ASP A 79 22.26 -2.77 -12.67
CA ASP A 79 22.96 -2.41 -11.43
C ASP A 79 22.50 -3.21 -10.19
N PHE A 80 21.37 -3.90 -10.27
CA PHE A 80 20.84 -4.71 -9.16
C PHE A 80 21.56 -6.06 -9.09
N SER A 81 22.68 -6.09 -8.37
CA SER A 81 23.53 -7.28 -8.20
C SER A 81 22.89 -8.38 -7.34
N ARG A 82 23.44 -9.60 -7.41
CA ARG A 82 22.99 -10.73 -6.58
C ARG A 82 23.05 -10.43 -5.07
N THR A 83 24.10 -9.75 -4.61
CA THR A 83 24.27 -9.36 -3.21
C THR A 83 23.21 -8.34 -2.76
N LEU A 84 22.71 -7.49 -3.68
CA LEU A 84 21.56 -6.61 -3.40
C LEU A 84 20.25 -7.40 -3.32
N ALA A 85 20.08 -8.45 -4.13
CA ALA A 85 18.94 -9.37 -4.04
C ALA A 85 18.90 -10.10 -2.69
N GLU A 86 20.01 -10.72 -2.30
CA GLU A 86 20.17 -11.46 -1.04
C GLU A 86 19.98 -10.55 0.17
N ARG A 87 20.56 -9.34 0.14
CA ARG A 87 20.37 -8.33 1.20
C ARG A 87 18.92 -7.86 1.30
N LEU A 88 18.22 -7.65 0.18
CA LEU A 88 16.83 -7.22 0.18
C LEU A 88 15.91 -8.26 0.86
N VAL A 89 16.13 -9.55 0.63
CA VAL A 89 15.41 -10.62 1.35
C VAL A 89 15.65 -10.51 2.86
N VAL A 90 16.91 -10.44 3.29
CA VAL A 90 17.29 -10.36 4.71
C VAL A 90 16.79 -9.07 5.39
N ASP A 91 16.70 -7.95 4.66
CA ASP A 91 16.11 -6.70 5.20
C ASP A 91 14.57 -6.76 5.23
N ILE A 92 13.92 -7.51 4.32
CA ILE A 92 12.47 -7.79 4.37
C ILE A 92 12.13 -8.71 5.56
N GLU A 93 12.92 -9.75 5.82
CA GLU A 93 12.73 -10.65 6.97
C GLU A 93 12.78 -9.89 8.30
N LYS A 94 13.74 -8.98 8.48
CA LYS A 94 13.80 -8.08 9.66
C LYS A 94 12.56 -7.21 9.78
N VAL A 95 12.09 -6.64 8.67
CA VAL A 95 10.87 -5.82 8.66
C VAL A 95 9.63 -6.65 9.02
N MET A 96 9.56 -7.94 8.65
CA MET A 96 8.51 -8.84 9.13
C MET A 96 8.58 -9.08 10.64
N LEU A 97 9.76 -9.34 11.19
CA LEU A 97 9.95 -9.52 12.62
C LEU A 97 9.68 -8.23 13.42
N GLU A 98 10.14 -7.08 12.94
CA GLU A 98 9.84 -5.75 13.52
C GLU A 98 8.34 -5.44 13.52
N LEU A 99 7.57 -5.94 12.54
CA LEU A 99 6.13 -5.76 12.48
C LEU A 99 5.38 -6.76 13.39
N ASP A 100 5.78 -8.03 13.40
CA ASP A 100 5.21 -9.06 14.31
C ASP A 100 5.33 -8.68 15.80
N GLU A 101 6.40 -7.98 16.20
CA GLU A 101 6.58 -7.49 17.57
C GLU A 101 5.72 -6.24 17.90
N LEU A 102 5.18 -5.55 16.90
CA LEU A 102 4.39 -4.34 17.09
C LEU A 102 2.88 -4.65 17.14
N PRO A 103 2.13 -4.07 18.10
CA PRO A 103 0.68 -4.20 18.08
C PRO A 103 0.14 -3.57 16.80
N SER A 104 -0.66 -4.33 16.06
CA SER A 104 -1.23 -3.93 14.77
C SER A 104 -1.85 -2.54 14.86
N ARG A 105 -1.27 -1.58 14.13
CA ARG A 105 -1.69 -0.19 14.19
C ARG A 105 -3.07 -0.12 13.56
N MET A 106 -4.13 0.11 14.35
CA MET A 106 -5.51 0.14 13.85
C MET A 106 -5.66 1.08 12.65
N ILE A 107 -5.58 0.52 11.45
CA ILE A 107 -5.70 1.25 10.20
C ILE A 107 -7.13 1.75 10.14
N HIS A 108 -7.31 3.06 10.31
CA HIS A 108 -8.57 3.72 9.99
C HIS A 108 -8.85 3.45 8.50
N LYS A 109 -9.77 2.52 8.22
CA LYS A 109 -10.28 2.28 6.87
C LYS A 109 -11.02 3.54 6.41
N ILE A 110 -10.28 4.43 5.74
CA ILE A 110 -10.85 5.52 4.96
C ILE A 110 -11.44 4.87 3.70
N THR A 111 -12.61 4.27 3.88
CA THR A 111 -13.27 3.45 2.87
C THR A 111 -13.76 4.34 1.72
N LEU A 112 -12.91 4.51 0.70
CA LEU A 112 -13.36 4.81 -0.65
C LEU A 112 -14.31 3.68 -1.05
N GLY A 113 -15.59 4.03 -1.22
CA GLY A 113 -16.66 3.14 -0.80
C GLY A 113 -17.34 2.33 -1.89
N GLU A 114 -17.75 1.12 -1.51
CA GLU A 114 -18.89 0.40 -2.08
C GLU A 114 -19.76 -0.20 -0.95
N LYS A 115 -21.02 -0.56 -1.26
CA LYS A 115 -22.08 -0.84 -0.28
C LYS A 115 -22.61 -2.28 -0.35
N LYS A 116 -22.80 -2.90 0.82
CA LYS A 116 -23.92 -3.79 1.29
C LYS A 116 -23.47 -4.42 2.63
N SER A 117 -24.13 -4.23 3.76
CA SER A 117 -25.40 -4.84 4.25
C SER A 117 -25.37 -6.37 4.36
N GLU A 118 -25.75 -7.03 5.46
CA GLU A 118 -26.13 -6.70 6.86
C GLU A 118 -26.17 -8.08 7.62
N ALA A 119 -26.21 -8.28 8.95
CA ALA A 119 -26.23 -7.48 10.19
C ALA A 119 -25.74 -8.36 11.39
N ASN A 120 -25.85 -7.85 12.64
CA ASN A 120 -25.49 -8.46 13.96
C ASN A 120 -24.00 -8.80 14.21
N GLY A 121 -23.40 -8.50 15.38
CA GLY A 121 -23.83 -7.60 16.46
C GLY A 121 -23.49 -8.08 17.87
N ASP A 122 -22.52 -7.44 18.53
CA ASP A 122 -22.53 -7.27 19.99
C ASP A 122 -21.70 -6.03 20.41
N ASN A 123 -21.84 -5.57 21.66
CA ASN A 123 -21.55 -4.18 22.06
C ASN A 123 -20.23 -3.97 22.83
N LEU A 124 -19.53 -2.87 22.51
CA LEU A 124 -18.91 -2.01 23.54
C LEU A 124 -18.90 -0.54 23.10
N VAL A 125 -19.17 0.38 24.04
CA VAL A 125 -19.49 1.79 23.77
C VAL A 125 -18.29 2.72 23.99
N VAL A 126 -17.97 3.58 23.02
CA VAL A 126 -17.13 4.78 23.24
C VAL A 126 -17.66 6.02 22.50
N THR A 127 -18.09 7.01 23.29
CA THR A 127 -18.17 8.47 23.07
C THR A 127 -18.20 9.03 21.64
N VAL A 128 -19.36 9.54 21.23
CA VAL A 128 -19.58 10.33 20.00
C VAL A 128 -18.86 11.70 20.05
N LYS A 129 -18.26 12.12 18.93
CA LYS A 129 -17.91 13.52 18.62
C LYS A 129 -18.59 13.97 17.31
N LYS A 130 -18.83 15.28 17.16
CA LYS A 130 -19.68 15.87 16.10
C LYS A 130 -19.16 15.60 14.69
N SER A 131 -20.10 15.37 13.77
CA SER A 131 -19.90 14.85 12.41
C SER A 131 -19.16 15.78 11.44
N ASP A 132 -18.13 15.26 10.78
CA ASP A 132 -17.33 15.98 9.77
C ASP A 132 -18.07 16.30 8.45
N MET A 133 -19.29 15.80 8.27
CA MET A 133 -20.16 16.11 7.13
C MET A 133 -20.52 17.60 7.00
N GLU A 134 -20.44 18.39 8.08
CA GLU A 134 -20.67 19.85 8.02
C GLU A 134 -19.43 20.56 7.48
N LYS A 135 -18.25 20.25 8.04
CA LYS A 135 -16.95 20.81 7.64
C LYS A 135 -16.65 20.62 6.15
N GLN A 136 -16.96 19.44 5.59
CA GLN A 136 -16.75 19.20 4.16
C GLN A 136 -17.67 20.06 3.27
N LYS A 137 -18.90 20.35 3.69
CA LYS A 137 -19.81 21.23 2.92
C LYS A 137 -19.31 22.68 2.91
N GLU A 138 -18.75 23.16 4.02
CA GLU A 138 -18.13 24.49 4.12
C GLU A 138 -16.91 24.60 3.21
N ILE A 139 -15.99 23.63 3.25
CA ILE A 139 -14.79 23.61 2.38
C ILE A 139 -15.18 23.57 0.90
N ILE A 140 -16.10 22.67 0.50
CA ILE A 140 -16.52 22.52 -0.89
C ILE A 140 -17.25 23.78 -1.39
N SER A 141 -18.12 24.39 -0.58
CA SER A 141 -18.82 25.62 -0.97
C SER A 141 -17.88 26.84 -1.05
N GLY A 142 -16.91 26.96 -0.15
CA GLY A 142 -15.86 27.98 -0.20
C GLY A 142 -15.02 27.89 -1.48
N TRP A 143 -14.53 26.69 -1.82
CA TRP A 143 -13.79 26.46 -3.07
C TRP A 143 -14.65 26.73 -4.31
N LYS A 144 -15.91 26.29 -4.33
CA LYS A 144 -16.82 26.50 -5.47
C LYS A 144 -17.13 27.99 -5.69
N LYS A 145 -17.23 28.77 -4.61
CA LYS A 145 -17.38 30.23 -4.66
C LYS A 145 -16.12 30.90 -5.21
N PHE A 146 -14.95 30.60 -4.63
CA PHE A 146 -13.65 31.15 -5.05
C PHE A 146 -13.35 30.91 -6.55
N VAL A 147 -13.62 29.71 -7.07
CA VAL A 147 -13.46 29.40 -8.50
C VAL A 147 -14.48 30.14 -9.38
N SER A 148 -15.70 30.37 -8.89
CA SER A 148 -16.73 31.11 -9.64
C SER A 148 -16.42 32.61 -9.71
N ASP A 149 -15.97 33.21 -8.61
CA ASP A 149 -15.60 34.63 -8.56
C ASP A 149 -14.38 34.90 -9.45
N ARG A 150 -13.37 34.02 -9.42
CA ARG A 150 -12.18 34.12 -10.29
C ARG A 150 -12.48 33.92 -11.79
N LYS A 151 -13.59 33.26 -12.14
CA LYS A 151 -14.10 33.18 -13.52
C LYS A 151 -14.81 34.46 -13.98
N LYS A 152 -15.36 35.27 -13.08
CA LYS A 152 -15.97 36.56 -13.42
C LYS A 152 -14.95 37.67 -13.65
N THR A 153 -13.81 37.63 -12.95
CA THR A 153 -12.75 38.64 -13.08
C THR A 153 -11.79 38.41 -14.25
N GLY A 154 -11.89 37.27 -14.95
CA GLY A 154 -11.00 36.90 -16.05
C GLY A 154 -11.49 37.29 -17.45
N GLY A 155 -12.33 38.33 -17.60
CA GLY A 155 -12.97 38.63 -18.88
C GLY A 155 -13.74 39.95 -18.96
N ILE A 156 -13.08 41.08 -18.70
CA ILE A 156 -13.45 42.41 -19.22
C ILE A 156 -12.14 43.13 -19.58
N CYS A 157 -12.08 43.67 -20.81
CA CYS A 157 -10.96 44.41 -21.42
C CYS A 157 -9.64 43.63 -21.52
#